data_AF-A0A7S3JJY8-F1
#
_entry.id   AF-A0A7S3JJY8-F1
#
_cell.length_a   1.000
_cell.length_b   1.000
_cell.length_c   1.000
_cell.angle_alpha   90.00
_cell.angle_beta   90.00
_cell.angle_gamma   90.00
#
_symmetry.space_group_name_H-M   'P 1'
#
loop_
_entity.id
_entity.type
_entity.pdbx_description
1 polymer ?
#
loop_
_entity_poly.entity_id
_entity_poly.type
_entity_poly.pdbx_seq_one_letter_code
_entity_poly.pdbx_strand_id
1 'polypeptide(L)'
;QDRCITYYLEFLLPVVLFGKRDFNCEFIGITNDNVDMSVDSFKNCLIPILKNFGIDGINIEIKKRGLYPQGGGLVSINVPIVKSLESISLTDEGKVKKVRGIAYSCNVNPTLATRMIDMIRNVLNDYLPDVWIHCDHYKKDRGGQSKGYGVSIVAETSTESLIC
;
A
#
# COMPACT_ATOMS: atom_id res chain seq x y z
N GLN A 1 -6.82 18.29 11.90
CA GLN A 1 -6.69 18.05 10.46
C GLN A 1 -6.70 16.55 10.30
N ASP A 2 -7.63 15.99 9.54
CA ASP A 2 -7.76 14.54 9.44
C ASP A 2 -6.63 13.98 8.58
N ARG A 3 -5.90 13.01 9.14
CA ARG A 3 -4.74 12.34 8.52
C ARG A 3 -5.15 10.99 7.94
N CYS A 4 -4.33 10.46 7.04
CA CYS A 4 -4.55 9.13 6.47
C CYS A 4 -4.47 8.06 7.56
N ILE A 5 -5.17 6.95 7.38
CA ILE A 5 -5.14 5.79 8.29
C ILE A 5 -3.69 5.31 8.49
N THR A 6 -2.88 5.32 7.43
CA THR A 6 -1.47 4.92 7.43
C THR A 6 -0.63 5.67 8.46
N TYR A 7 -0.88 6.97 8.67
CA TYR A 7 -0.19 7.76 9.68
C TYR A 7 -0.30 7.13 11.07
N TYR A 8 -1.47 6.61 11.43
CA TYR A 8 -1.67 5.93 12.71
C TYR A 8 -1.09 4.51 12.71
N LEU A 9 -1.16 3.81 11.57
CA LEU A 9 -0.64 2.45 11.44
C LEU A 9 0.89 2.40 11.55
N GLU A 10 1.60 3.39 11.03
CA GLU A 10 3.06 3.48 11.12
C GLU A 10 3.53 3.43 12.58
N PHE A 11 2.84 4.12 13.49
CA PHE A 11 3.16 4.09 14.92
C PHE A 11 2.58 2.88 15.65
N LEU A 12 1.39 2.42 15.25
CA LEU A 12 0.72 1.32 15.93
C LEU A 12 1.37 -0.02 15.63
N LEU A 13 1.84 -0.24 14.40
CA LEU A 13 2.35 -1.54 13.95
C LEU A 13 3.50 -2.07 14.80
N PRO A 14 4.56 -1.29 15.11
CA PRO A 14 5.64 -1.75 15.99
C PRO A 14 5.15 -2.15 17.39
N VAL A 15 4.10 -1.50 17.90
CA VAL A 15 3.54 -1.81 19.23
C VAL A 15 2.73 -3.10 19.19
N VAL A 16 1.86 -3.28 18.18
CA VAL A 16 0.97 -4.44 18.12
C VAL A 16 1.70 -5.73 17.74
N LEU A 17 2.81 -5.65 17.00
CA LEU A 17 3.65 -6.81 16.65
C LEU A 17 4.17 -7.55 17.89
N PHE A 18 4.49 -6.83 18.97
CA PHE A 18 4.97 -7.40 20.24
C PHE A 18 3.87 -7.48 21.32
N GLY A 19 2.61 -7.45 20.90
CA GLY A 19 1.46 -7.57 21.80
C GLY A 19 1.32 -8.94 22.45
N LYS A 20 0.40 -9.06 23.41
CA LYS A 20 0.07 -10.34 24.08
C LYS A 20 -0.98 -11.18 23.34
N ARG A 21 -1.69 -10.58 22.38
CA ARG A 21 -2.79 -11.18 21.60
C ARG A 21 -2.72 -10.65 20.18
N ASP A 22 -3.19 -11.44 19.23
CA ASP A 22 -3.32 -11.01 17.84
C ASP A 22 -4.14 -9.73 17.74
N PHE A 23 -3.69 -8.81 16.91
CA PHE A 23 -4.34 -7.54 16.72
C PHE A 23 -5.24 -7.60 15.49
N ASN A 24 -6.55 -7.52 15.74
CA ASN A 24 -7.59 -7.51 14.72
C ASN A 24 -8.41 -6.24 14.88
N CYS A 25 -8.33 -5.33 13.91
CA CYS A 25 -9.03 -4.05 13.97
C CYS A 25 -9.46 -3.58 12.59
N GLU A 26 -10.57 -2.84 12.57
CA GLU A 26 -11.03 -2.13 11.39
C GLU A 26 -10.88 -0.62 11.62
N PHE A 27 -10.15 0.03 10.71
CA PHE A 27 -9.94 1.48 10.71
C PHE A 27 -10.89 2.14 9.74
N ILE A 28 -11.59 3.16 10.22
CA ILE A 28 -12.51 3.98 9.42
C ILE A 28 -11.89 5.36 9.24
N GLY A 29 -11.74 5.82 8.00
CA GLY A 29 -11.12 7.12 7.74
C GLY A 29 -10.65 7.33 6.32
N ILE A 30 -9.63 8.16 6.16
CA ILE A 30 -9.02 8.49 4.87
C ILE A 30 -7.96 7.43 4.54
N THR A 31 -8.06 6.81 3.36
CA THR A 31 -7.11 5.79 2.87
C THR A 31 -6.04 6.37 1.96
N ASN A 32 -6.25 7.58 1.44
CA ASN A 32 -5.29 8.28 0.60
C ASN A 32 -5.53 9.79 0.65
N ASP A 33 -4.46 10.54 0.83
CA ASP A 33 -4.39 11.99 0.67
C ASP A 33 -3.13 12.36 -0.14
N ASN A 34 -2.72 13.63 -0.12
CA ASN A 34 -1.53 14.11 -0.83
C ASN A 34 -0.31 14.29 0.08
N VAL A 35 -0.42 13.95 1.37
CA VAL A 35 0.60 14.27 2.38
C VAL A 35 1.17 12.99 3.01
N ASP A 36 0.29 12.06 3.33
CA ASP A 36 0.62 10.78 3.95
C ASP A 36 0.74 9.66 2.91
N MET A 37 1.41 8.58 3.31
CA MET A 37 1.52 7.39 2.48
C MET A 37 0.14 6.78 2.22
N SER A 38 -0.10 6.28 1.00
CA SER A 38 -1.34 5.55 0.71
C SER A 38 -1.36 4.18 1.40
N VAL A 39 -2.56 3.64 1.68
CA VAL A 39 -2.67 2.29 2.24
C VAL A 39 -2.08 1.23 1.30
N ASP A 40 -2.11 1.44 -0.01
CA ASP A 40 -1.48 0.52 -0.97
C ASP A 40 0.04 0.54 -0.88
N SER A 41 0.63 1.73 -0.83
CA SER A 41 2.08 1.90 -0.68
C SER A 41 2.52 1.27 0.64
N PHE A 42 1.83 1.61 1.73
CA PHE A 42 2.11 1.03 3.04
C PHE A 42 2.06 -0.50 3.00
N LYS A 43 1.01 -1.09 2.43
CA LYS A 43 0.87 -2.55 2.29
C LYS A 43 1.97 -3.17 1.43
N ASN A 44 2.22 -2.62 0.24
CA ASN A 44 3.13 -3.21 -0.74
C ASN A 44 4.61 -3.00 -0.41
N CYS A 45 4.93 -2.00 0.42
CA CYS A 45 6.30 -1.71 0.84
C CYS A 45 6.60 -2.36 2.19
N LEU A 46 5.73 -2.16 3.18
CA LEU A 46 6.03 -2.57 4.55
C LEU A 46 5.89 -4.07 4.77
N ILE A 47 4.88 -4.73 4.18
CA ILE A 47 4.68 -6.17 4.41
C ILE A 47 5.89 -6.98 3.91
N PRO A 48 6.43 -6.76 2.69
CA PRO A 48 7.63 -7.49 2.28
C PRO A 48 8.85 -7.16 3.14
N ILE A 49 9.03 -5.91 3.58
CA ILE A 49 10.10 -5.55 4.51
C ILE A 49 9.97 -6.36 5.81
N LEU A 50 8.77 -6.46 6.38
CA LEU A 50 8.53 -7.22 7.60
C LEU A 50 8.72 -8.72 7.41
N LYS A 51 8.43 -9.26 6.22
CA LYS A 51 8.76 -10.65 5.88
C LYS A 51 10.26 -10.92 5.94
N ASN A 52 11.10 -9.98 5.53
CA ASN A 52 12.55 -10.12 5.64
C ASN A 52 13.00 -10.22 7.12
N PHE A 53 12.25 -9.62 8.05
CA PHE A 53 12.47 -9.77 9.49
C PHE A 53 11.87 -11.06 10.09
N GLY A 54 11.42 -12.00 9.26
CA GLY A 54 10.78 -13.25 9.68
C GLY A 54 9.34 -13.09 10.15
N ILE A 55 8.68 -11.96 9.85
CA ILE A 55 7.30 -11.71 10.24
C ILE A 55 6.35 -12.10 9.10
N ASP A 56 5.65 -13.21 9.30
CA ASP A 56 4.60 -13.68 8.39
C ASP A 56 3.20 -13.49 8.97
N GLY A 57 2.20 -13.48 8.09
CA GLY A 57 0.78 -13.47 8.46
C GLY A 57 0.15 -12.10 8.68
N ILE A 58 0.88 -11.00 8.51
CA ILE A 58 0.28 -9.65 8.48
C ILE A 58 -0.62 -9.54 7.25
N ASN A 59 -1.88 -9.17 7.44
CA ASN A 59 -2.83 -8.94 6.38
C ASN A 59 -3.50 -7.56 6.51
N ILE A 60 -3.46 -6.80 5.43
CA ILE A 60 -4.12 -5.50 5.31
C ILE A 60 -5.07 -5.58 4.11
N GLU A 61 -6.37 -5.42 4.38
CA GLU A 61 -7.43 -5.47 3.38
C GLU A 61 -8.20 -4.15 3.32
N ILE A 62 -8.24 -3.55 2.12
CA ILE A 62 -9.02 -2.33 1.87
C ILE A 62 -10.43 -2.74 1.45
N LYS A 63 -11.37 -2.76 2.41
CA LYS A 63 -12.78 -3.11 2.18
C LYS A 63 -13.53 -1.99 1.47
N LYS A 64 -13.26 -0.74 1.87
CA LYS A 64 -13.78 0.49 1.23
C LYS A 64 -12.64 1.51 1.10
N ARG A 65 -12.56 2.18 -0.04
CA ARG A 65 -11.64 3.32 -0.21
C ARG A 65 -12.27 4.60 0.29
N GLY A 66 -11.49 5.47 0.91
CA GLY A 66 -11.95 6.79 1.35
C GLY A 66 -10.91 7.84 1.01
N LEU A 67 -11.18 8.69 0.02
CA LEU A 67 -10.25 9.74 -0.38
C LEU A 67 -10.51 11.02 0.43
N TYR A 68 -9.47 11.82 0.64
CA TYR A 68 -9.64 13.20 1.11
C TYR A 68 -10.56 13.97 0.13
N PRO A 69 -11.46 14.86 0.58
CA PRO A 69 -11.64 15.36 1.95
C PRO A 69 -12.63 14.59 2.82
N GLN A 70 -13.61 13.88 2.24
CA GLN A 70 -14.71 13.30 3.04
C GLN A 70 -14.39 11.92 3.61
N GLY A 71 -13.35 11.24 3.09
CA GLY A 71 -12.94 9.92 3.56
C GLY A 71 -14.02 8.84 3.36
N GLY A 72 -14.32 8.11 4.42
CA GLY A 72 -15.30 7.00 4.42
C GLY A 72 -14.70 5.66 3.98
N GLY A 73 -13.38 5.51 4.09
CA GLY A 73 -12.69 4.26 3.85
C GLY A 73 -12.78 3.33 5.05
N LEU A 74 -12.62 2.03 4.79
CA LEU A 74 -12.64 0.97 5.78
C LEU A 74 -11.49 0.01 5.45
N VAL A 75 -10.52 -0.08 6.37
CA VAL A 75 -9.34 -0.94 6.23
C VAL A 75 -9.34 -1.94 7.37
N SER A 76 -9.35 -3.23 7.04
CA SER A 76 -9.26 -4.32 7.99
C SER A 76 -7.80 -4.76 8.12
N ILE A 77 -7.33 -4.90 9.35
CA ILE A 77 -5.95 -5.26 9.64
C ILE A 77 -5.93 -6.43 10.61
N ASN A 78 -5.17 -7.45 10.24
CA ASN A 78 -4.81 -8.58 11.08
C ASN A 78 -3.29 -8.60 11.21
N VAL A 79 -2.80 -8.51 12.45
CA VAL A 79 -1.38 -8.58 12.78
C VAL A 79 -1.18 -9.69 13.82
N PRO A 80 -0.43 -10.75 13.48
CA PRO A 80 -0.09 -11.80 14.43
C PRO A 80 0.98 -11.33 15.41
N ILE A 81 1.07 -12.02 16.55
CA ILE A 81 2.12 -11.76 17.53
C ILE A 81 3.46 -12.32 17.05
N VAL A 82 4.52 -11.54 17.20
CA VAL A 82 5.89 -11.93 16.90
C VAL A 82 6.67 -12.10 18.20
N LYS A 83 7.38 -13.23 18.34
CA LYS A 83 8.23 -13.50 19.51
C LYS A 83 9.61 -12.86 19.41
N SER A 84 10.18 -12.85 18.22
CA SER A 84 11.51 -12.34 17.92
C SER A 84 11.58 -11.92 16.46
N LEU A 85 12.42 -10.94 16.17
CA LEU A 85 12.76 -10.54 14.80
C LEU A 85 14.04 -11.24 14.34
N GLU A 86 14.10 -11.58 13.07
CA GLU A 86 15.33 -12.04 12.44
C GLU A 86 16.18 -10.82 12.02
N SER A 87 17.50 -10.92 12.24
CA SER A 87 18.42 -9.86 11.81
C SER A 87 18.59 -9.91 10.30
N ILE A 88 18.44 -8.77 9.64
CA ILE A 88 18.68 -8.62 8.20
C ILE A 88 19.95 -7.81 7.94
N SER A 89 20.63 -8.09 6.84
CA SER A 89 21.82 -7.35 6.40
C SER A 89 21.60 -6.82 4.98
N LEU A 90 21.09 -5.60 4.87
CA LEU A 90 20.86 -4.91 3.60
C LEU A 90 22.01 -3.95 3.30
N THR A 91 23.16 -4.48 2.89
CA THR A 91 24.37 -3.69 2.60
C THR A 91 24.52 -3.28 1.15
N ASP A 92 23.77 -3.91 0.24
CA ASP A 92 23.79 -3.65 -1.21
C ASP A 92 22.38 -3.32 -1.70
N GLU A 93 22.24 -2.17 -2.36
CA GLU A 93 20.99 -1.71 -2.95
C GLU A 93 20.62 -2.49 -4.22
N GLY A 94 21.60 -3.12 -4.86
CA GLY A 94 21.39 -3.89 -6.09
C GLY A 94 20.90 -3.03 -7.26
N LYS A 95 20.26 -3.68 -8.24
CA LYS A 95 19.65 -3.00 -9.39
C LYS A 95 18.14 -3.22 -9.38
N VAL A 96 17.38 -2.22 -9.83
CA VAL A 96 15.93 -2.37 -10.03
C VAL A 96 15.69 -3.46 -11.06
N LYS A 97 14.94 -4.51 -10.68
CA LYS A 97 14.65 -5.64 -11.57
C LYS A 97 13.25 -5.55 -12.16
N LYS A 98 12.29 -5.05 -11.40
CA LYS A 98 10.88 -4.99 -11.80
C LYS A 98 10.12 -3.90 -11.06
N VAL A 99 9.02 -3.47 -11.64
CA VAL A 99 8.10 -2.50 -11.06
C VAL A 99 6.72 -3.11 -10.91
N ARG A 100 6.13 -2.94 -9.73
CA ARG A 100 4.75 -3.32 -9.41
C ARG A 100 3.97 -2.09 -9.01
N GLY A 101 2.66 -2.11 -9.17
CA GLY A 101 1.85 -0.98 -8.73
C GLY A 101 0.36 -1.27 -8.73
N ILE A 102 -0.39 -0.35 -8.18
CA ILE A 102 -1.85 -0.35 -8.15
C ILE A 102 -2.32 1.03 -8.58
N ALA A 103 -3.01 1.11 -9.72
CA ALA A 103 -3.74 2.29 -10.15
C ALA A 103 -5.21 2.10 -9.78
N TYR A 104 -5.75 3.01 -8.99
CA TYR A 104 -7.12 2.92 -8.52
C TYR A 104 -7.97 4.10 -8.99
N SER A 105 -9.28 3.86 -9.09
CA SER A 105 -10.29 4.88 -9.36
C SER A 105 -11.51 4.67 -8.47
N CYS A 106 -11.97 5.73 -7.80
CA CYS A 106 -13.08 5.71 -6.84
C CYS A 106 -14.17 6.66 -7.32
N ASN A 107 -15.34 6.12 -7.68
CA ASN A 107 -16.52 6.90 -8.10
C ASN A 107 -16.27 7.87 -9.27
N VAL A 108 -15.27 7.58 -10.10
CA VAL A 108 -14.91 8.28 -11.36
C VAL A 108 -14.84 7.30 -12.52
N ASN A 109 -14.61 7.78 -13.74
CA ASN A 109 -14.51 6.90 -14.90
C ASN A 109 -13.27 5.97 -14.79
N PRO A 110 -13.42 4.63 -14.90
CA PRO A 110 -12.30 3.67 -14.83
C PRO A 110 -11.23 3.90 -15.90
N THR A 111 -11.57 4.52 -17.05
CA THR A 111 -10.60 4.86 -18.09
C THR A 111 -9.47 5.75 -17.57
N LEU A 112 -9.70 6.53 -16.50
CA LEU A 112 -8.64 7.33 -15.86
C LEU A 112 -7.52 6.45 -15.29
N ALA A 113 -7.87 5.32 -14.66
CA ALA A 113 -6.87 4.39 -14.14
C ALA A 113 -6.11 3.70 -15.28
N THR A 114 -6.79 3.29 -16.35
CA THR A 114 -6.15 2.74 -17.55
C THR A 114 -5.17 3.73 -18.19
N ARG A 115 -5.57 5.00 -18.34
CA ARG A 115 -4.70 6.05 -18.87
C ARG A 115 -3.45 6.26 -18.01
N MET A 116 -3.57 6.21 -16.69
CA MET A 116 -2.39 6.27 -15.80
C MET A 116 -1.44 5.11 -16.07
N ILE A 117 -1.96 3.89 -16.19
CA ILE A 117 -1.15 2.69 -16.48
C ILE A 117 -0.41 2.85 -17.82
N ASP A 118 -1.09 3.32 -18.85
CA ASP A 118 -0.49 3.51 -20.17
C ASP A 118 0.65 4.54 -20.13
N MET A 119 0.45 5.66 -19.43
CA MET A 119 1.48 6.69 -19.27
C MET A 119 2.70 6.18 -18.48
N ILE A 120 2.46 5.42 -17.41
CA ILE A 120 3.56 4.86 -16.60
C ILE A 120 4.35 3.83 -17.41
N ARG A 121 3.67 2.96 -18.15
CA ARG A 121 4.33 1.99 -19.04
C ARG A 121 5.12 2.68 -20.14
N ASN A 122 4.58 3.75 -20.72
CA ASN A 122 5.30 4.52 -21.74
C ASN A 122 6.64 5.03 -21.20
N VAL A 123 6.67 5.58 -19.99
CA VAL A 123 7.91 6.09 -19.39
C VAL A 123 8.84 4.96 -18.90
N LEU A 124 8.30 3.94 -18.23
CA LEU A 124 9.14 2.94 -17.55
C LEU A 124 9.64 1.82 -18.47
N ASN A 125 8.93 1.52 -19.56
CA ASN A 125 9.34 0.46 -20.49
C ASN A 125 10.63 0.78 -21.24
N ASP A 126 11.01 2.06 -21.33
CA ASP A 126 12.31 2.49 -21.88
C ASP A 126 13.49 2.05 -21.00
N TYR A 127 13.24 1.81 -19.71
CA TYR A 127 14.26 1.44 -18.72
C TYR A 127 14.17 -0.02 -18.28
N LEU A 128 12.95 -0.56 -18.16
CA LEU A 128 12.70 -1.86 -17.56
C LEU A 128 11.57 -2.58 -18.31
N PRO A 129 11.76 -3.84 -18.75
CA PRO A 129 10.71 -4.58 -19.45
C PRO A 129 9.63 -5.12 -18.50
N ASP A 130 9.94 -5.34 -17.22
CA ASP A 130 9.00 -5.93 -16.25
C ASP A 130 8.28 -4.85 -15.42
N VAL A 131 7.25 -4.23 -16.03
CA VAL A 131 6.38 -3.23 -15.40
C VAL A 131 4.93 -3.72 -15.37
N TRP A 132 4.43 -4.03 -14.18
CA TRP A 132 3.06 -4.52 -13.99
C TRP A 132 2.27 -3.69 -12.99
N ILE A 133 1.17 -3.10 -13.44
CA ILE A 133 0.32 -2.24 -12.61
C ILE A 133 -1.10 -2.80 -12.63
N HIS A 134 -1.61 -3.13 -11.45
CA HIS A 134 -2.98 -3.60 -11.26
C HIS A 134 -3.95 -2.42 -11.39
N CYS A 135 -5.10 -2.65 -12.03
CA CYS A 135 -6.15 -1.63 -12.17
C CYS A 135 -7.31 -1.98 -11.23
N ASP A 136 -7.55 -1.14 -10.23
CA ASP A 136 -8.65 -1.31 -9.29
C ASP A 136 -9.71 -0.21 -9.45
N HIS A 137 -10.97 -0.64 -9.58
CA HIS A 137 -12.07 0.29 -9.73
C HIS A 137 -13.14 0.09 -8.66
N TYR A 138 -13.37 1.13 -7.87
CA TYR A 138 -14.32 1.16 -6.78
C TYR A 138 -15.52 2.05 -7.14
N LYS A 139 -16.74 1.49 -7.00
CA LYS A 139 -18.01 2.18 -7.25
C LYS A 139 -18.89 2.20 -6.00
N LYS A 140 -19.76 3.22 -5.92
CA LYS A 140 -20.79 3.39 -4.90
C LYS A 140 -20.17 3.34 -3.50
N ASP A 141 -20.77 2.59 -2.60
CA ASP A 141 -20.39 2.44 -1.19
C ASP A 141 -18.93 1.97 -1.00
N ARG A 142 -18.36 1.18 -1.93
CA ARG A 142 -16.95 0.76 -1.84
C ARG A 142 -15.94 1.84 -2.26
N GLY A 143 -16.40 2.86 -2.98
CA GLY A 143 -15.58 3.99 -3.43
C GLY A 143 -15.54 5.17 -2.46
N GLY A 144 -16.14 5.03 -1.28
CA GLY A 144 -16.18 6.07 -0.25
C GLY A 144 -17.03 7.26 -0.64
N GLN A 145 -16.87 8.33 0.13
CA GLN A 145 -17.69 9.54 -0.02
C GLN A 145 -17.07 10.54 -1.03
N SER A 146 -15.75 10.49 -1.21
CA SER A 146 -15.03 11.35 -2.15
C SER A 146 -14.68 10.64 -3.46
N LYS A 147 -14.83 11.36 -4.57
CA LYS A 147 -14.44 10.90 -5.91
C LYS A 147 -12.97 11.20 -6.16
N GLY A 148 -12.27 10.28 -6.82
CA GLY A 148 -10.88 10.52 -7.19
C GLY A 148 -10.20 9.28 -7.77
N TYR A 149 -8.94 9.43 -8.11
CA TYR A 149 -8.11 8.37 -8.67
C TYR A 149 -6.67 8.63 -8.24
N GLY A 150 -5.85 7.58 -8.26
CA GLY A 150 -4.46 7.66 -7.90
C GLY A 150 -3.71 6.41 -8.29
N VAL A 151 -2.41 6.42 -8.07
CA VAL A 151 -1.54 5.29 -8.35
C VAL A 151 -0.48 5.18 -7.27
N SER A 152 -0.18 3.95 -6.87
CA SER A 152 0.98 3.61 -6.05
C SER A 152 1.88 2.69 -6.88
N ILE A 153 3.17 2.98 -6.90
CA ILE A 153 4.16 2.21 -7.64
C ILE A 153 5.26 1.82 -6.66
N VAL A 154 5.77 0.60 -6.79
CA VAL A 154 6.86 0.04 -5.98
C VAL A 154 7.86 -0.61 -6.93
N ALA A 155 9.12 -0.23 -6.84
CA ALA A 155 10.21 -0.87 -7.56
C ALA A 155 10.88 -1.90 -6.65
N GLU A 156 11.11 -3.11 -7.17
CA GLU A 156 11.81 -4.18 -6.46
C GLU A 156 13.19 -4.39 -7.09
N THR A 157 14.20 -4.46 -6.24
CA THR A 157 15.60 -4.64 -6.63
C THR A 157 16.00 -6.12 -6.64
N SER A 158 17.20 -6.40 -7.16
CA SER A 158 17.82 -7.73 -7.14
C SER A 158 18.14 -8.22 -5.72
N THR A 159 18.35 -7.31 -4.77
CA THR A 159 18.65 -7.62 -3.35
C THR A 159 17.42 -7.56 -2.45
N GLU A 160 16.22 -7.61 -3.03
CA GLU A 160 14.92 -7.59 -2.32
C GLU A 160 14.67 -6.29 -1.55
N SER A 161 15.45 -5.24 -1.80
CA SER A 161 15.14 -3.88 -1.36
C SER A 161 13.99 -3.32 -2.20
N LEU A 162 13.10 -2.56 -1.56
CA LEU A 162 11.92 -1.94 -2.17
C LEU A 162 12.05 -0.41 -2.17
N ILE A 163 11.64 0.20 -3.28
CA ILE A 163 11.59 1.66 -3.43
C ILE A 163 10.14 2.04 -3.71
N CYS A 164 9.65 2.93 -2.87
CA CYS A 164 8.31 3.52 -2.86
C CYS A 164 8.48 5.03 -2.60
#